data_AF-A0AAJ0XBT1-F1
#
_entry.id   AF-A0AAJ0XBT1-F1
#
_cell.length_a   1.000
_cell.length_b   1.000
_cell.length_c   1.000
_cell.angle_alpha   90.00
_cell.angle_beta   90.00
_cell.angle_gamma   90.00
#
_symmetry.space_group_name_H-M   'P 1'
#
loop_
_entity.id
_entity.type
_entity.pdbx_description
1 polymer ?
#
loop_
_entity_poly.entity_id
_entity_poly.type
_entity_poly.pdbx_seq_one_letter_code
_entity_poly.pdbx_strand_id
1 'polypeptide(L)' 'MVTQVQYVVDGAGQRTAVLLPLDDWERIQDALEELAHIRAYDEAKRHPSEPVPFEQAMAEIEGDAEP' A
#
# COMPACT_ATOMS: atom_id res chain seq x y z
N MET A 1 12.50 -20.24 -1.13
CA MET A 1 13.65 -19.33 -1.01
C MET A 1 13.95 -19.18 0.47
N VAL A 2 15.19 -19.43 0.90
CA VAL A 2 15.60 -19.27 2.30
C VAL A 2 16.10 -17.83 2.42
N THR A 3 15.30 -16.96 3.02
CA THR A 3 15.73 -15.60 3.35
C THR A 3 16.72 -15.68 4.51
N GLN A 4 18.00 -15.41 4.26
CA GLN A 4 19.00 -15.30 5.32
C GLN A 4 18.83 -13.96 6.04
N VAL A 5 17.94 -13.96 7.02
CA VAL A 5 17.64 -12.79 7.84
C VAL A 5 18.70 -12.63 8.93
N GLN A 6 19.27 -11.44 9.06
CA GLN A 6 20.19 -11.11 10.16
C GLN A 6 19.49 -10.19 11.15
N TYR A 7 19.70 -10.39 12.44
CA TYR A 7 19.10 -9.57 13.48
C TYR A 7 20.17 -8.74 14.21
N VAL A 8 19.87 -7.46 14.40
CA VAL A 8 20.63 -6.60 15.30
C VAL A 8 20.05 -6.78 16.70
N VAL A 9 20.90 -7.08 17.67
CA VAL A 9 20.54 -7.24 19.08
C VAL A 9 21.15 -6.13 19.91
N ASP A 10 20.43 -5.67 20.94
CA ASP A 10 20.94 -4.71 21.90
C ASP A 10 21.80 -5.37 22.99
N GLY A 11 22.27 -4.58 23.95
CA GLY A 11 23.10 -5.05 25.06
C GLY A 11 22.38 -6.01 26.03
N ALA A 12 21.05 -6.07 26.00
CA ALA A 12 20.25 -7.03 26.77
C ALA A 12 19.95 -8.32 25.97
N GLY A 13 20.40 -8.40 24.72
CA GLY A 13 20.14 -9.52 23.81
C GLY A 13 18.78 -9.44 23.12
N GLN A 14 18.06 -8.32 23.23
CA GLN A 14 16.77 -8.12 22.58
C GLN A 14 17.00 -7.73 21.11
N ARG A 15 16.25 -8.34 20.19
CA ARG A 15 16.30 -7.99 18.75
C ARG A 15 15.63 -6.63 18.54
N THR A 16 16.36 -5.69 17.93
CA THR A 16 15.92 -4.30 17.73
C THR A 16 15.78 -3.92 16.26
N ALA A 17 16.55 -4.56 15.38
CA ALA A 17 16.44 -4.37 13.94
C ALA A 17 16.72 -5.67 13.18
N VAL A 18 16.42 -5.63 11.87
CA VAL A 18 16.63 -6.74 10.96
C VAL A 18 17.35 -6.23 9.71
N LEU A 19 18.38 -6.96 9.27
CA LEU A 19 19.01 -6.78 7.98
C LEU A 19 18.41 -7.78 7.00
N LEU A 20 17.97 -7.24 5.86
CA LEU A 20 17.35 -7.98 4.78
C LEU A 20 18.15 -7.75 3.49
N PRO A 21 18.21 -8.74 2.59
CA PRO A 21 18.56 -8.48 1.20
C PRO A 21 17.65 -7.40 0.60
N LEU A 22 18.22 -6.57 -0.28
CA LEU A 22 17.47 -5.47 -0.89
C LEU A 22 16.24 -5.98 -1.66
N ASP A 23 16.40 -7.03 -2.47
CA ASP A 23 15.32 -7.65 -3.23
C ASP A 23 14.15 -8.10 -2.34
N ASP A 24 14.45 -8.60 -1.14
CA ASP A 24 13.41 -9.00 -0.18
C ASP A 24 12.69 -7.79 0.41
N TRP A 25 13.43 -6.71 0.68
CA TRP A 25 12.85 -5.44 1.13
C TRP A 25 11.94 -4.82 0.07
N GLU A 26 12.39 -4.74 -1.18
CA GLU A 26 11.61 -4.21 -2.30
C GLU A 26 10.31 -5.00 -2.49
N ARG A 27 10.38 -6.34 -2.47
CA ARG A 27 9.18 -7.19 -2.53
C ARG A 27 8.21 -6.97 -1.38
N ILE A 28 8.71 -6.67 -0.18
CA ILE A 28 7.85 -6.32 0.96
C ILE A 28 7.18 -4.97 0.72
N GLN A 29 7.90 -3.98 0.18
CA GLN A 29 7.30 -2.67 -0.16
C GLN A 29 6.20 -2.82 -1.21
N ASP A 30 6.46 -3.54 -2.30
CA ASP A 30 5.46 -3.77 -3.36
C ASP A 30 4.19 -4.44 -2.80
N ALA A 31 4.35 -5.44 -1.94
CA ALA A 31 3.22 -6.12 -1.32
C ALA A 31 2.42 -5.21 -0.36
N LEU A 32 3.09 -4.25 0.30
CA LEU A 32 2.43 -3.28 1.16
C LEU A 32 1.64 -2.24 0.34
N GLU A 33 2.16 -1.82 -0.81
CA GLU A 33 1.43 -0.94 -1.74
C GLU A 33 0.19 -1.61 -2.31
N GLU A 34 0.31 -2.88 -2.75
CA GLU A 34 -0.83 -3.66 -3.19
C GLU A 34 -1.89 -3.79 -2.08
N LEU A 35 -1.46 -4.07 -0.85
CA LEU A 35 -2.38 -4.15 0.29
C LEU A 35 -3.05 -2.81 0.61
N ALA A 36 -2.34 -1.69 0.42
CA ALA A 36 -2.92 -0.36 0.60
C ALA A 36 -4.02 -0.09 -0.43
N HIS A 37 -3.81 -0.47 -1.71
CA HIS A 37 -4.85 -0.37 -2.73
C HIS A 37 -6.09 -1.21 -2.41
N ILE A 38 -5.91 -2.43 -1.90
CA ILE A 38 -7.03 -3.29 -1.49
C ILE A 38 -7.83 -2.62 -0.37
N ARG A 39 -7.16 -2.08 0.64
CA ARG A 39 -7.83 -1.38 1.76
C ARG A 39 -8.59 -0.15 1.31
N ALA A 40 -8.01 0.64 0.40
CA ALA A 40 -8.66 1.82 -0.16
C ALA A 40 -9.92 1.44 -0.96
N TYR A 41 -9.85 0.35 -1.74
CA TYR A 41 -11.02 -0.19 -2.44
C TYR A 41 -12.11 -0.64 -1.46
N ASP A 42 -11.76 -1.42 -0.44
CA ASP A 42 -12.72 -1.89 0.56
C ASP A 42 -13.38 -0.73 1.32
N GLU A 43 -12.62 0.31 1.64
CA GLU A 43 -13.14 1.53 2.25
C GLU A 43 -14.10 2.28 1.32
N ALA A 44 -13.71 2.48 0.06
CA ALA A 44 -14.56 3.12 -0.93
C ALA A 44 -15.86 2.33 -1.19
N LYS A 45 -15.82 0.99 -1.08
CA LYS A 45 -16.97 0.10 -1.26
C LYS A 45 -17.75 -0.18 0.02
N ARG A 46 -17.28 0.28 1.18
CA ARG A 46 -17.96 0.08 2.47
C ARG A 46 -19.34 0.73 2.50
N HIS A 47 -19.52 1.79 1.73
CA HIS A 47 -20.78 2.49 1.58
C HIS A 47 -21.34 2.31 0.17
N PRO A 48 -22.67 2.27 0.00
CA PRO A 48 -23.28 2.30 -1.33
C PRO A 48 -22.88 3.60 -2.02
N SER A 49 -22.28 3.49 -3.21
CA SER A 49 -22.05 4.63 -4.09
C SER A 49 -23.25 4.80 -5.02
N GLU A 50 -23.72 6.03 -5.20
CA GLU A 50 -24.73 6.34 -6.23
C GLU A 50 -24.06 6.31 -7.62
N PRO A 51 -24.51 5.43 -8.54
CA PRO A 51 -23.97 5.42 -9.88
C PRO A 51 -24.47 6.64 -10.66
N VAL A 52 -23.54 7.38 -11.25
CA VAL A 52 -23.83 8.50 -12.16
C VAL A 52 -23.61 8.07 -13.63
N PRO A 53 -24.29 8.71 -14.60
CA PRO A 53 -24.02 8.49 -16.02
C PRO A 53 -22.56 8.80 -16.38
N PHE A 54 -22.00 8.08 -17.34
CA PHE A 54 -20.60 8.24 -17.77
C PHE A 54 -20.26 9.68 -18.20
N GLU A 55 -21.15 10.33 -18.95
CA GLU A 55 -20.97 11.72 -19.40
C GLU A 55 -20.88 12.70 -18.24
N GLN A 56 -21.67 12.47 -17.18
CA GLN A 56 -21.64 13.28 -15.97
C GLN A 56 -20.33 13.05 -15.20
N ALA A 57 -19.89 11.80 -15.04
CA ALA A 57 -18.64 11.49 -14.36
C ALA A 57 -17.42 12.15 -15.02
N MET A 58 -17.36 12.12 -16.35
CA MET A 58 -16.27 12.77 -17.11
C MET A 58 -16.26 14.29 -16.94
N ALA A 59 -17.44 14.92 -16.96
CA ALA A 59 -17.56 16.36 -16.75
C ALA A 59 -17.15 16.78 -15.33
N GLU A 60 -17.47 15.99 -14.31
CA GLU A 60 -17.04 16.23 -12.92
C GLU A 60 -15.51 16.10 -12.78
N ILE A 61 -14.90 15.06 -13.37
CA ILE A 61 -13.44 14.84 -13.31
C ILE A 61 -12.66 15.95 -14.03
N GLU A 62 -13.11 16.37 -15.21
CA GLU A 62 -12.46 17.44 -15.98
C GLU A 62 -12.67 18.83 -15.35
N GLY A 63 -13.79 19.04 -14.64
CA GLY A 63 -14.10 20.29 -13.95
C GLY A 63 -13.33 20.49 -12.63
N ASP A 64 -12.95 19.41 -11.94
CA ASP A 64 -12.18 19.44 -10.68
C ASP A 64 -10.66 19.58 -10.90
N ALA A 65 -10.18 19.44 -12.14
CA ALA A 65 -8.81 19.81 -12.48
C ALA A 65 -8.70 21.34 -12.53
N GLU A 66 -8.30 21.98 -11.42
CA GLU A 66 -7.90 23.39 -11.45
C GLU A 66 -6.80 23.62 -12.51
N PRO A 67 -6.79 24.79 -13.20
CA PRO A 67 -5.87 25.09 -14.28
C PRO A 67 -4.39 25.20 -13.87
#